data_AF-A0A239D5P0-F1
#
_entry.id   AF-A0A239D5P0-F1
#
_cell.length_a   1.000
_cell.length_b   1.000
_cell.length_c   1.000
_cell.angle_alpha   90.00
_cell.angle_beta   90.00
_cell.angle_gamma   90.00
#
_symmetry.space_group_name_H-M   'P 1'
#
loop_
_entity.id
_entity.type
_entity.pdbx_description
1 polymer ?
#
loop_
_entity_poly.entity_id
_entity_poly.type
_entity_poly.pdbx_seq_one_letter_code
_entity_poly.pdbx_strand_id
1 'polypeptide(L)'
;MRKLAVIIILFITSIELAPGQGLYSPGSPQDDGRFVASTKQVNQFFRRFNGEESADGTKRYYEDDSNYRNRELRGKFISILFDNETSGIQNNLKTEFMKEVLSEPLPQYLAFHRGEWFAEVATTFIYKGKKENVTLFMKLQPEGLGYEWVVDRVSFAPFKNLFKKPQGDQKSFLHPMSHEIGFMNLRKAFQDNKLPEAYTPKEYEPDYLTLFLYEVKNGNLKFDNISDVKFHFFQINDWYFELNQFNRPGFNTGWLISNLIKLKPGDKEVVQKFIYDQN
;
A
#
# COMPACT_ATOMS: atom_id res chain seq x y z
N MET A 1 -18.34 -30.56 70.70
CA MET A 1 -16.91 -30.26 70.47
C MET A 1 -16.34 -31.22 69.45
N ARG A 2 -15.74 -30.68 68.37
CA ARG A 2 -14.91 -31.34 67.32
C ARG A 2 -15.53 -32.62 66.74
N LYS A 3 -16.07 -32.62 65.53
CA LYS A 3 -15.27 -32.81 64.31
C LYS A 3 -16.10 -32.36 63.10
N LEU A 4 -15.90 -31.11 62.69
CA LEU A 4 -16.13 -30.65 61.32
C LEU A 4 -14.75 -30.54 60.68
N ALA A 5 -14.69 -30.77 59.36
CA ALA A 5 -13.51 -30.71 58.49
C ALA A 5 -12.54 -31.90 58.63
N VAL A 6 -12.62 -32.88 57.71
CA VAL A 6 -11.51 -33.40 56.86
C VAL A 6 -12.08 -34.30 55.73
N ILE A 7 -13.03 -33.83 54.90
CA ILE A 7 -13.41 -34.56 53.66
C ILE A 7 -13.55 -33.59 52.46
N ILE A 8 -12.67 -32.59 52.38
CA ILE A 8 -12.41 -31.82 51.16
C ILE A 8 -10.90 -31.53 51.08
N ILE A 9 -10.07 -32.57 51.19
CA ILE A 9 -8.64 -32.55 50.84
C ILE A 9 -8.29 -33.92 50.26
N LEU A 10 -8.95 -34.29 49.15
CA LEU A 10 -8.58 -35.48 48.37
C LEU A 10 -8.79 -35.27 46.86
N PHE A 11 -8.82 -34.01 46.42
CA PHE A 11 -8.85 -33.61 45.02
C PHE A 11 -7.85 -32.49 44.70
N ILE A 12 -6.78 -32.36 45.49
CA ILE A 12 -5.66 -31.47 45.19
C ILE A 12 -4.35 -32.16 45.59
N THR A 13 -4.00 -33.26 44.93
CA THR A 13 -2.61 -33.77 44.84
C THR A 13 -2.55 -34.89 43.82
N SER A 14 -2.64 -34.53 42.54
CA SER A 14 -2.18 -35.36 41.42
C SER A 14 -2.00 -34.49 40.18
N ILE A 15 -1.27 -33.39 40.35
CA ILE A 15 -0.51 -32.78 39.26
C ILE A 15 0.94 -33.14 39.58
N GLU A 16 1.26 -34.41 39.37
CA GLU A 16 2.66 -34.76 39.18
C GLU A 16 3.09 -34.12 37.87
N LEU A 17 4.16 -33.33 37.98
CA LEU A 17 4.94 -32.83 36.87
C LEU A 17 5.38 -34.02 36.03
N ALA A 18 4.60 -34.36 35.01
CA ALA A 18 5.16 -35.04 33.86
C ALA A 18 6.19 -34.06 33.26
N PRO A 19 7.49 -34.35 33.24
CA PRO A 19 8.35 -33.69 32.28
C PRO A 19 7.72 -34.01 30.92
N GLY A 20 7.14 -33.01 30.27
CA GLY A 20 6.72 -33.14 28.89
C GLY A 20 7.93 -33.63 28.12
N GLN A 21 7.96 -34.93 27.80
CA GLN A 21 8.94 -35.47 26.89
C GLN A 21 8.63 -34.79 25.56
N GLY A 22 9.41 -33.75 25.27
CA GLY A 22 9.47 -33.16 23.95
C GLY A 22 9.77 -34.30 23.01
N LEU A 23 8.79 -34.64 22.18
CA LEU A 23 9.02 -35.41 20.97
C LEU A 23 10.11 -34.66 20.21
N TYR A 24 11.33 -35.18 20.28
CA TYR A 24 12.39 -34.87 19.35
C TYR A 24 11.86 -35.24 17.97
N SER A 25 11.32 -34.24 17.28
CA SER A 25 11.12 -34.32 15.85
C SER A 25 12.49 -34.56 15.21
N PRO A 26 12.70 -35.64 14.44
CA PRO A 26 13.92 -35.83 13.69
C PRO A 26 13.95 -34.78 12.58
N GLY A 27 14.56 -33.65 12.92
CA GLY A 27 14.48 -32.42 12.13
C GLY A 27 14.59 -31.18 13.00
N SER A 28 15.45 -31.18 14.02
CA SER A 28 16.13 -29.93 14.36
C SER A 28 16.80 -29.46 13.08
N PRO A 29 16.51 -28.25 12.56
CA PRO A 29 17.34 -27.69 11.50
C PRO A 29 18.75 -27.63 12.08
N GLN A 30 19.58 -28.60 11.70
CA GLN A 30 20.99 -28.33 11.58
C GLN A 30 21.10 -27.05 10.77
N ASP A 31 22.00 -26.22 11.25
CA ASP A 31 22.46 -24.94 10.73
C ASP A 31 22.78 -25.03 9.22
N ASP A 32 21.75 -25.19 8.39
CA ASP A 32 21.81 -24.92 6.98
C ASP A 32 21.93 -23.40 6.91
N GLY A 33 22.89 -22.86 6.16
CA GLY A 33 23.13 -21.42 5.96
C GLY A 33 21.98 -20.60 5.34
N ARG A 34 20.72 -20.97 5.64
CA ARG A 34 19.42 -20.30 5.50
C ARG A 34 19.35 -19.01 6.31
N PHE A 35 20.34 -18.13 6.17
CA PHE A 35 20.22 -16.73 6.56
C PHE A 35 19.06 -16.09 5.77
N VAL A 36 17.85 -16.15 6.33
CA VAL A 36 16.87 -15.07 6.51
C VAL A 36 16.79 -14.03 5.38
N ALA A 37 16.68 -14.47 4.13
CA ALA A 37 16.58 -13.57 2.97
C ALA A 37 15.14 -13.13 2.66
N SER A 38 14.12 -13.87 3.11
CA SER A 38 12.72 -13.53 2.84
C SER A 38 12.23 -12.32 3.65
N THR A 39 11.61 -11.35 3.00
CA THR A 39 11.01 -10.18 3.65
C THR A 39 9.49 -10.35 3.74
N LYS A 40 9.01 -10.97 4.83
CA LYS A 40 7.61 -11.44 4.91
C LYS A 40 6.60 -10.31 5.17
N GLN A 41 7.03 -9.24 5.81
CA GLN A 41 6.18 -8.13 6.22
C GLN A 41 6.72 -6.81 5.68
N VAL A 42 5.85 -5.87 5.33
CA VAL A 42 6.25 -4.52 4.92
C VAL A 42 7.06 -3.84 6.03
N ASN A 43 6.68 -3.99 7.30
CA ASN A 43 7.48 -3.47 8.43
C ASN A 43 8.91 -4.02 8.47
N GLN A 44 9.09 -5.27 8.04
CA GLN A 44 10.42 -5.86 7.92
C GLN A 44 11.20 -5.24 6.76
N PHE A 45 10.54 -4.94 5.64
CA PHE A 45 11.15 -4.22 4.52
C PHE A 45 11.76 -2.88 4.99
N PHE A 46 10.99 -2.07 5.71
CA PHE A 46 11.49 -0.79 6.28
C PHE A 46 12.73 -1.01 7.16
N ARG A 47 12.68 -1.98 8.08
CA ARG A 47 13.82 -2.25 8.97
C ARG A 47 15.05 -2.72 8.21
N ARG A 48 14.90 -3.62 7.24
CA ARG A 48 16.01 -4.10 6.40
C ARG A 48 16.61 -2.98 5.57
N PHE A 49 15.77 -2.18 4.92
CA PHE A 49 16.20 -1.03 4.15
C PHE A 49 17.02 -0.05 5.01
N ASN A 50 16.58 0.17 6.25
CA ASN A 50 17.24 1.06 7.19
C ASN A 50 18.40 0.41 7.95
N GLY A 51 18.57 -0.92 7.94
CA GLY A 51 19.57 -1.60 8.78
C GLY A 51 19.22 -1.59 10.26
N GLU A 52 17.94 -1.74 10.58
CA GLU A 52 17.37 -1.68 11.93
C GLU A 52 16.97 -3.08 12.45
N GLU A 53 17.46 -4.15 11.84
CA GLU A 53 17.32 -5.53 12.32
C GLU A 53 18.57 -6.37 12.05
N SER A 54 18.74 -7.44 12.82
CA SER A 54 19.81 -8.41 12.66
C SER A 54 19.67 -9.19 11.36
N ALA A 55 20.78 -9.76 10.87
CA ALA A 55 20.82 -10.52 9.62
C ALA A 55 19.85 -11.70 9.62
N ASP A 56 19.61 -12.31 10.78
CA ASP A 56 18.65 -13.38 11.02
C ASP A 56 17.22 -12.89 11.34
N GLY A 57 16.99 -11.57 11.41
CA GLY A 57 15.69 -10.96 11.68
C GLY A 57 15.13 -11.21 13.09
N THR A 58 15.93 -11.77 14.01
CA THR A 58 15.50 -12.09 15.39
C THR A 58 15.59 -10.91 16.34
N LYS A 59 16.57 -10.02 16.13
CA LYS A 59 16.81 -8.83 16.95
C LYS A 59 16.52 -7.56 16.15
N ARG A 60 15.76 -6.65 16.75
CA ARG A 60 15.62 -5.27 16.27
C ARG A 60 16.76 -4.43 16.82
N TYR A 61 17.32 -3.55 15.99
CA TYR A 61 18.30 -2.56 16.41
C TYR A 61 17.63 -1.21 16.67
N TYR A 62 18.01 -0.57 17.76
CA TYR A 62 17.61 0.76 18.18
C TYR A 62 18.82 1.71 18.20
N GLU A 63 18.61 3.00 18.40
CA GLU A 63 19.67 4.02 18.28
C GLU A 63 20.89 3.78 19.18
N ASP A 64 20.73 3.05 20.28
CA ASP A 64 21.77 2.66 21.22
C ASP A 64 22.54 1.37 20.82
N ASP A 65 22.04 0.60 19.85
CA ASP A 65 22.74 -0.57 19.33
C ASP A 65 23.88 -0.18 18.39
N SER A 66 25.06 -0.78 18.57
CA SER A 66 26.23 -0.55 17.71
C SER A 66 26.03 -0.90 16.24
N ASN A 67 25.06 -1.77 15.93
CA ASN A 67 24.71 -2.19 14.57
C ASN A 67 23.57 -1.38 13.96
N TYR A 68 22.99 -0.43 14.69
CA TYR A 68 21.90 0.41 14.19
C TYR A 68 22.33 1.20 12.96
N ARG A 69 21.60 1.00 11.86
CA ARG A 69 21.86 1.67 10.57
C ARG A 69 23.28 1.47 10.04
N ASN A 70 23.92 0.36 10.40
CA ASN A 70 25.26 0.03 9.93
C ASN A 70 25.29 -0.03 8.38
N ARG A 71 26.19 0.75 7.77
CA ARG A 71 26.26 0.94 6.31
C ARG A 71 26.50 -0.35 5.54
N GLU A 72 27.40 -1.21 6.02
CA GLU A 72 27.73 -2.48 5.35
C GLU A 72 26.53 -3.44 5.41
N LEU A 73 25.90 -3.55 6.58
CA LEU A 73 24.69 -4.35 6.77
C LEU A 73 23.55 -3.87 5.88
N ARG A 74 23.31 -2.55 5.83
CA ARG A 74 22.32 -1.94 4.94
C ARG A 74 22.59 -2.26 3.48
N GLY A 75 23.85 -2.20 3.04
CA GLY A 75 24.23 -2.56 1.68
C GLY A 75 23.87 -4.00 1.32
N LYS A 76 24.14 -4.95 2.23
CA LYS A 76 23.75 -6.36 2.07
C LYS A 76 22.24 -6.56 2.06
N PHE A 77 21.49 -5.82 2.87
CA PHE A 77 20.03 -5.89 2.86
C PHE A 77 19.42 -5.30 1.59
N ILE A 78 19.79 -4.09 1.21
CA ILE A 78 19.20 -3.42 0.04
C ILE A 78 19.43 -4.25 -1.24
N SER A 79 20.59 -4.90 -1.39
CA SER A 79 20.85 -5.75 -2.56
C SER A 79 19.88 -6.93 -2.68
N ILE A 80 19.46 -7.53 -1.55
CA ILE A 80 18.49 -8.64 -1.52
C ILE A 80 17.03 -8.17 -1.52
N LEU A 81 16.77 -6.89 -1.25
CA LEU A 81 15.44 -6.29 -1.29
C LEU A 81 14.95 -6.01 -2.72
N PHE A 82 15.83 -6.03 -3.72
CA PHE A 82 15.42 -6.03 -5.13
C PHE A 82 14.85 -7.38 -5.53
N ASP A 83 13.82 -7.39 -6.37
CA ASP A 83 13.49 -8.58 -7.14
C ASP A 83 14.63 -8.85 -8.13
N ASN A 84 15.44 -9.87 -7.83
CA ASN A 84 16.63 -10.23 -8.59
C ASN A 84 16.39 -11.37 -9.58
N GLU A 85 15.19 -11.95 -9.61
CA GLU A 85 14.88 -13.07 -10.49
C GLU A 85 13.98 -12.65 -11.66
N THR A 86 12.99 -11.78 -11.42
CA THR A 86 11.96 -11.44 -12.41
C THR A 86 11.94 -9.98 -12.84
N SER A 87 12.55 -9.07 -12.08
CA SER A 87 12.50 -7.65 -12.43
C SER A 87 13.40 -7.33 -13.62
N GLY A 88 12.94 -6.41 -14.46
CA GLY A 88 13.73 -5.82 -15.55
C GLY A 88 14.67 -4.69 -15.11
N ILE A 89 14.87 -4.49 -13.79
CA ILE A 89 15.66 -3.38 -13.27
C ILE A 89 17.14 -3.60 -13.62
N GLN A 90 17.71 -2.67 -14.39
CA GLN A 90 19.10 -2.75 -14.82
C GLN A 90 20.09 -2.63 -13.64
N ASN A 91 21.20 -3.37 -13.68
CA ASN A 91 22.19 -3.41 -12.60
C ASN A 91 22.89 -2.06 -12.35
N ASN A 92 23.09 -1.25 -13.39
CA ASN A 92 23.60 0.11 -13.27
C ASN A 92 22.65 0.98 -12.43
N LEU A 93 21.33 0.87 -12.65
CA LEU A 93 20.32 1.62 -11.92
C LEU A 93 20.26 1.20 -10.45
N LYS A 94 20.34 -0.11 -10.16
CA LYS A 94 20.47 -0.63 -8.79
C LYS A 94 21.71 -0.07 -8.09
N THR A 95 22.84 -0.05 -8.79
CA THR A 95 24.12 0.46 -8.27
C THR A 95 24.03 1.96 -7.96
N GLU A 96 23.42 2.74 -8.85
CA GLU A 96 23.21 4.18 -8.69
C GLU A 96 22.31 4.47 -7.48
N PHE A 97 21.17 3.77 -7.38
CA PHE A 97 20.27 3.87 -6.23
C PHE A 97 20.99 3.53 -4.92
N MET A 98 21.70 2.40 -4.87
CA MET A 98 22.46 1.98 -3.68
C MET A 98 23.52 3.00 -3.30
N LYS A 99 24.23 3.58 -4.27
CA LYS A 99 25.25 4.61 -4.03
C LYS A 99 24.63 5.85 -3.36
N GLU A 100 23.46 6.27 -3.80
CA GLU A 100 22.78 7.45 -3.25
C GLU A 100 22.17 7.19 -1.87
N VAL A 101 21.51 6.04 -1.68
CA VAL A 101 20.88 5.68 -0.40
C VAL A 101 21.91 5.42 0.71
N LEU A 102 23.08 4.86 0.35
CA LEU A 102 24.19 4.52 1.25
C LEU A 102 25.30 5.58 1.26
N SER A 103 25.02 6.78 0.76
CA SER A 103 25.95 7.91 0.77
C SER A 103 26.36 8.25 2.20
N GLU A 104 27.68 8.33 2.46
CA GLU A 104 28.19 8.73 3.79
C GLU A 104 27.82 10.16 4.20
N PRO A 105 27.95 11.19 3.33
CA PRO A 105 27.59 12.55 3.72
C PRO A 105 26.07 12.75 3.86
N LEU A 106 25.25 11.94 3.17
CA LEU A 106 23.80 12.08 3.18
C LEU A 106 23.10 10.72 3.00
N PRO A 107 23.09 9.86 4.04
CA PRO A 107 22.40 8.58 3.98
C PRO A 107 20.88 8.80 4.00
N GLN A 108 20.17 8.05 3.16
CA GLN A 108 18.71 8.15 3.05
C GLN A 108 18.03 6.94 3.71
N TYR A 109 16.90 7.16 4.38
CA TYR A 109 16.18 6.15 5.14
C TYR A 109 14.68 6.22 4.84
N LEU A 110 14.00 5.09 4.92
CA LEU A 110 12.54 5.04 4.85
C LEU A 110 11.95 5.33 6.24
N ALA A 111 10.81 5.99 6.26
CA ALA A 111 10.11 6.32 7.49
C ALA A 111 8.65 5.90 7.38
N PHE A 112 8.28 4.84 8.10
CA PHE A 112 6.93 4.25 8.03
C PHE A 112 5.81 5.29 8.22
N HIS A 113 6.02 6.28 9.08
CA HIS A 113 5.00 7.25 9.47
C HIS A 113 5.10 8.64 8.81
N ARG A 114 6.12 8.93 7.97
CA ARG A 114 6.38 10.29 7.44
C ARG A 114 5.73 10.60 6.07
N GLY A 115 4.74 9.81 5.64
CA GLY A 115 4.05 10.03 4.36
C GLY A 115 4.93 9.74 3.14
N GLU A 116 4.51 10.17 1.95
CA GLU A 116 5.21 9.94 0.67
C GLU A 116 5.41 8.46 0.28
N TRP A 117 4.59 7.59 0.85
CA TRP A 117 4.34 6.26 0.36
C TRP A 117 2.86 5.91 0.57
N PHE A 118 2.32 5.05 -0.30
CA PHE A 118 0.91 4.67 -0.28
C PHE A 118 0.72 3.27 -0.84
N ALA A 119 -0.42 2.64 -0.55
CA ALA A 119 -0.78 1.35 -1.10
C ALA A 119 -1.72 1.51 -2.31
N GLU A 120 -1.51 0.70 -3.33
CA GLU A 120 -2.49 0.46 -4.40
C GLU A 120 -3.09 -0.93 -4.17
N VAL A 121 -4.40 -0.96 -3.92
CA VAL A 121 -5.15 -2.19 -3.65
C VAL A 121 -6.05 -2.46 -4.84
N ALA A 122 -5.71 -3.50 -5.60
CA ALA A 122 -6.56 -4.00 -6.67
C ALA A 122 -7.69 -4.83 -6.06
N THR A 123 -8.92 -4.43 -6.33
CA THR A 123 -10.12 -5.07 -5.78
C THR A 123 -11.13 -5.37 -6.86
N THR A 124 -12.08 -6.23 -6.53
CA THR A 124 -13.25 -6.47 -7.34
C THR A 124 -14.51 -6.20 -6.55
N PHE A 125 -15.49 -5.58 -7.22
CA PHE A 125 -16.80 -5.26 -6.68
C PHE A 125 -17.90 -5.77 -7.61
N ILE A 126 -19.09 -6.04 -7.06
CA ILE A 126 -20.31 -6.22 -7.83
C ILE A 126 -20.95 -4.84 -8.00
N TYR A 127 -20.85 -4.27 -9.20
CA TYR A 127 -21.47 -3.01 -9.58
C TYR A 127 -22.71 -3.27 -10.44
N LYS A 128 -23.90 -2.91 -9.94
CA LYS A 128 -25.18 -3.07 -10.65
C LYS A 128 -25.37 -4.47 -11.26
N GLY A 129 -24.95 -5.50 -10.50
CA GLY A 129 -25.05 -6.91 -10.88
C GLY A 129 -23.90 -7.47 -11.72
N LYS A 130 -22.89 -6.67 -12.07
CA LYS A 130 -21.70 -7.10 -12.83
C LYS A 130 -20.44 -7.02 -11.98
N LYS A 131 -19.53 -7.96 -12.17
CA LYS A 131 -18.24 -7.98 -11.49
C LYS A 131 -17.27 -7.03 -12.20
N GLU A 132 -16.80 -6.02 -11.48
CA GLU A 132 -15.99 -4.92 -12.02
C GLU A 132 -14.77 -4.67 -11.13
N ASN A 133 -13.63 -4.32 -11.74
CA ASN A 133 -12.41 -4.02 -11.02
C ASN A 133 -12.42 -2.57 -10.52
N VAL A 134 -12.02 -2.39 -9.26
CA VAL A 134 -11.87 -1.09 -8.61
C VAL A 134 -10.48 -1.04 -7.99
N THR A 135 -9.74 0.05 -8.20
CA THR A 135 -8.46 0.27 -7.52
C THR A 135 -8.66 1.27 -6.40
N LEU A 136 -8.30 0.87 -5.18
CA LEU A 136 -8.32 1.73 -4.00
C LEU A 136 -6.89 2.16 -3.67
N PHE A 137 -6.66 3.46 -3.58
CA PHE A 137 -5.38 4.00 -3.13
C PHE A 137 -5.49 4.33 -1.65
N MET A 138 -4.65 3.70 -0.84
CA MET A 138 -4.68 3.81 0.61
C MET A 138 -3.49 4.64 1.10
N LYS A 139 -3.71 5.54 2.05
CA LYS A 139 -2.63 6.27 2.74
C LYS A 139 -2.72 6.07 4.25
N LEU A 140 -1.59 6.21 4.93
CA LEU A 140 -1.57 6.33 6.38
C LEU A 140 -1.95 7.75 6.79
N GLN A 141 -2.81 7.86 7.81
CA GLN A 141 -3.07 9.11 8.51
C GLN A 141 -2.90 8.94 10.02
N PRO A 142 -2.41 9.96 10.74
CA PRO A 142 -2.42 9.96 12.19
C PRO A 142 -3.86 9.89 12.72
N GLU A 143 -4.11 9.02 13.71
CA GLU A 143 -5.39 8.92 14.40
C GLU A 143 -5.14 8.58 15.88
N GLY A 144 -5.58 9.47 16.78
CA GLY A 144 -5.29 9.38 18.21
C GLY A 144 -3.78 9.31 18.51
N LEU A 145 -3.35 8.21 19.15
CA LEU A 145 -1.95 7.92 19.47
C LEU A 145 -1.23 7.07 18.40
N GLY A 146 -1.90 6.75 17.30
CA GLY A 146 -1.42 5.83 16.27
C GLY A 146 -1.68 6.32 14.86
N TYR A 147 -1.79 5.36 13.94
CA TYR A 147 -2.03 5.60 12.53
C TYR A 147 -3.05 4.60 12.01
N GLU A 148 -3.84 5.02 11.03
CA GLU A 148 -4.78 4.16 10.32
C GLU A 148 -4.59 4.27 8.81
N TRP A 149 -5.01 3.22 8.09
CA TRP A 149 -5.11 3.26 6.64
C TRP A 149 -6.46 3.81 6.23
N VAL A 150 -6.46 4.83 5.38
CA VAL A 150 -7.67 5.40 4.78
C VAL A 150 -7.63 5.34 3.28
N VAL A 151 -8.82 5.22 2.67
CA VAL A 151 -8.98 5.36 1.22
C VAL A 151 -8.77 6.83 0.87
N ASP A 152 -7.67 7.13 0.17
CA ASP A 152 -7.38 8.47 -0.34
C ASP A 152 -8.08 8.71 -1.68
N ARG A 153 -8.00 7.72 -2.58
CA ARG A 153 -8.51 7.82 -3.95
C ARG A 153 -9.08 6.50 -4.43
N VAL A 154 -9.93 6.59 -5.45
CA VAL A 154 -10.53 5.45 -6.14
C VAL A 154 -10.32 5.64 -7.64
N SER A 155 -9.75 4.63 -8.31
CA SER A 155 -9.88 4.51 -9.76
C SER A 155 -10.94 3.46 -10.09
N PHE A 156 -11.91 3.87 -10.90
CA PHE A 156 -12.98 3.01 -11.37
C PHE A 156 -13.37 3.39 -12.80
N ALA A 157 -13.09 2.50 -13.76
CA ALA A 157 -13.26 2.79 -15.18
C ALA A 157 -14.70 3.23 -15.56
N PRO A 158 -15.79 2.68 -14.99
CA PRO A 158 -17.13 3.19 -15.21
C PRO A 158 -17.31 4.67 -14.85
N PHE A 159 -16.66 5.18 -13.79
CA PHE A 159 -16.78 6.60 -13.42
C PHE A 159 -16.07 7.54 -14.40
N LYS A 160 -14.95 7.11 -14.98
CA LYS A 160 -14.23 7.89 -16.00
C LYS A 160 -15.06 8.20 -17.22
N ASN A 161 -15.91 7.25 -17.61
CA ASN A 161 -16.75 7.40 -18.80
C ASN A 161 -18.02 8.23 -18.54
N LEU A 162 -18.39 8.51 -17.28
CA LEU A 162 -19.61 9.26 -16.94
C LEU A 162 -19.50 10.77 -17.14
N PHE A 163 -18.29 11.34 -17.17
CA PHE A 163 -18.09 12.80 -17.17
C PHE A 163 -17.31 13.30 -18.39
N LYS A 164 -17.48 12.63 -19.54
CA LYS A 164 -16.82 12.99 -20.80
C LYS A 164 -17.47 14.22 -21.42
N LYS A 165 -16.86 15.39 -21.21
CA LYS A 165 -17.39 16.67 -21.74
C LYS A 165 -17.33 16.73 -23.27
N PRO A 166 -18.42 17.13 -23.95
CA PRO A 166 -18.39 17.40 -25.38
C PRO A 166 -17.55 18.65 -25.69
N GLN A 167 -16.86 18.63 -26.82
CA GLN A 167 -16.03 19.74 -27.32
C GLN A 167 -16.58 20.31 -28.64
N GLY A 168 -16.21 21.56 -28.95
CA GLY A 168 -16.61 22.23 -30.19
C GLY A 168 -18.12 22.43 -30.32
N ASP A 169 -18.62 22.27 -31.53
CA ASP A 169 -20.03 22.53 -31.90
C ASP A 169 -21.03 21.59 -31.20
N GLN A 170 -20.56 20.49 -30.62
CA GLN A 170 -21.39 19.57 -29.84
C GLN A 170 -21.61 20.05 -28.40
N LYS A 171 -20.89 21.09 -27.95
CA LYS A 171 -21.01 21.61 -26.59
C LYS A 171 -22.27 22.47 -26.45
N SER A 172 -23.23 21.95 -25.69
CA SER A 172 -24.35 22.75 -25.22
C SER A 172 -23.91 23.74 -24.13
N PHE A 173 -24.49 24.93 -24.10
CA PHE A 173 -24.20 25.96 -23.10
C PHE A 173 -25.46 26.75 -22.70
N LEU A 174 -25.41 27.39 -21.53
CA LEU A 174 -26.41 28.37 -21.13
C LEU A 174 -25.95 29.75 -21.62
N HIS A 175 -26.84 30.48 -22.28
CA HIS A 175 -26.54 31.84 -22.73
C HIS A 175 -26.20 32.75 -21.53
N PRO A 176 -25.23 33.68 -21.62
CA PRO A 176 -24.86 34.55 -20.50
C PRO A 176 -26.05 35.32 -19.90
N MET A 177 -27.01 35.74 -20.74
CA MET A 177 -28.24 36.43 -20.32
C MET A 177 -29.36 35.49 -19.84
N SER A 178 -29.10 34.20 -19.63
CA SER A 178 -30.14 33.27 -19.14
C SER A 178 -30.69 33.64 -17.76
N HIS A 179 -29.93 34.42 -16.98
CA HIS A 179 -30.38 34.94 -15.68
C HIS A 179 -31.60 35.87 -15.79
N GLU A 180 -31.78 36.58 -16.91
CA GLU A 180 -32.92 37.47 -17.17
C GLU A 180 -34.27 36.73 -17.26
N ILE A 181 -34.22 35.43 -17.56
CA ILE A 181 -35.39 34.55 -17.60
C ILE A 181 -35.37 33.53 -16.47
N GLY A 182 -34.63 33.81 -15.38
CA GLY A 182 -34.51 32.90 -14.24
C GLY A 182 -33.95 31.52 -14.61
N PHE A 183 -33.12 31.43 -15.65
CA PHE A 183 -32.52 30.19 -16.15
C PHE A 183 -33.55 29.10 -16.55
N MET A 184 -34.71 29.48 -17.10
CA MET A 184 -35.73 28.52 -17.57
C MET A 184 -35.17 27.44 -18.53
N ASN A 185 -34.09 27.72 -19.24
CA ASN A 185 -33.39 26.79 -20.12
C ASN A 185 -32.65 25.65 -19.39
N LEU A 186 -32.55 25.66 -18.05
CA LEU A 186 -32.04 24.53 -17.27
C LEU A 186 -32.87 23.25 -17.46
N ARG A 187 -34.15 23.38 -17.81
CA ARG A 187 -34.97 22.23 -18.20
C ARG A 187 -34.31 21.44 -19.33
N LYS A 188 -33.89 22.14 -20.39
CA LYS A 188 -33.19 21.51 -21.52
C LYS A 188 -31.84 20.93 -21.09
N ALA A 189 -31.15 21.60 -20.16
CA ALA A 189 -29.85 21.17 -19.66
C ALA A 189 -29.89 19.85 -18.89
N PHE A 190 -30.94 19.59 -18.11
CA PHE A 190 -31.02 18.44 -17.21
C PHE A 190 -32.07 17.39 -17.57
N GLN A 191 -33.07 17.71 -18.40
CA GLN A 191 -34.10 16.76 -18.83
C GLN A 191 -33.88 16.28 -20.26
N ASP A 192 -33.52 17.19 -21.18
CA ASP A 192 -33.46 16.88 -22.61
C ASP A 192 -32.05 16.52 -23.10
N ASN A 193 -31.01 16.93 -22.35
CA ASN A 193 -29.61 16.63 -22.66
C ASN A 193 -29.15 15.38 -21.91
N LYS A 194 -28.48 14.47 -22.64
CA LYS A 194 -27.87 13.26 -22.08
C LYS A 194 -26.51 13.50 -21.40
N LEU A 195 -25.96 14.71 -21.53
CA LEU A 195 -24.63 15.11 -21.05
C LEU A 195 -24.72 16.37 -20.17
N PRO A 196 -25.27 16.26 -18.94
CA PRO A 196 -25.39 17.39 -18.02
C PRO A 196 -24.04 18.00 -17.62
N GLU A 197 -22.95 17.23 -17.71
CA GLU A 197 -21.57 17.68 -17.45
C GLU A 197 -21.10 18.78 -18.40
N ALA A 198 -21.76 18.96 -19.56
CA ALA A 198 -21.46 20.05 -20.50
C ALA A 198 -21.65 21.46 -19.90
N TYR A 199 -22.49 21.55 -18.85
CA TYR A 199 -22.81 22.80 -18.15
C TYR A 199 -21.94 23.06 -16.92
N THR A 200 -20.92 22.23 -16.70
CA THR A 200 -19.91 22.46 -15.65
C THR A 200 -18.76 23.33 -16.17
N PRO A 201 -17.96 23.97 -15.29
CA PRO A 201 -16.72 24.63 -15.66
C PRO A 201 -15.80 23.70 -16.46
N LYS A 202 -14.92 24.25 -17.32
CA LYS A 202 -14.01 23.42 -18.14
C LYS A 202 -13.11 22.57 -17.25
N GLU A 203 -12.69 23.14 -16.13
CA GLU A 203 -11.79 22.62 -15.12
C GLU A 203 -12.49 21.68 -14.11
N TYR A 204 -13.81 21.45 -14.23
CA TYR A 204 -14.51 20.54 -13.33
C TYR A 204 -13.98 19.11 -13.47
N GLU A 205 -13.57 18.54 -12.34
CA GLU A 205 -13.18 17.16 -12.16
C GLU A 205 -14.05 16.51 -11.08
N PRO A 206 -14.67 15.36 -11.35
CA PRO A 206 -15.46 14.64 -10.34
C PRO A 206 -14.56 14.04 -9.26
N ASP A 207 -15.00 14.11 -7.99
CA ASP A 207 -14.39 13.33 -6.92
C ASP A 207 -14.91 11.89 -6.96
N TYR A 208 -14.08 10.96 -7.44
CA TYR A 208 -14.43 9.55 -7.53
C TYR A 208 -14.59 8.87 -6.17
N LEU A 209 -13.97 9.38 -5.11
CA LEU A 209 -14.18 8.83 -3.77
C LEU A 209 -15.62 9.11 -3.30
N THR A 210 -16.12 10.33 -3.52
CA THR A 210 -17.53 10.66 -3.24
C THR A 210 -18.49 9.77 -4.02
N LEU A 211 -18.26 9.55 -5.32
CA LEU A 211 -19.13 8.68 -6.13
C LEU A 211 -19.07 7.22 -5.70
N PHE A 212 -17.87 6.73 -5.36
CA PHE A 212 -17.67 5.40 -4.82
C PHE A 212 -18.49 5.21 -3.54
N LEU A 213 -18.36 6.12 -2.58
CA LEU A 213 -19.10 6.08 -1.32
C LEU A 213 -20.61 6.17 -1.54
N TYR A 214 -21.06 6.99 -2.50
CA TYR A 214 -22.47 7.09 -2.88
C TYR A 214 -23.02 5.77 -3.42
N GLU A 215 -22.32 5.13 -4.36
CA GLU A 215 -22.77 3.86 -4.95
C GLU A 215 -22.71 2.69 -3.93
N VAL A 216 -21.74 2.70 -3.00
CA VAL A 216 -21.69 1.74 -1.89
C VAL A 216 -22.86 1.93 -0.93
N LYS A 217 -23.13 3.18 -0.51
CA LYS A 217 -24.24 3.49 0.42
C LYS A 217 -25.61 3.13 -0.17
N ASN A 218 -25.78 3.29 -1.48
CA ASN A 218 -27.00 2.90 -2.17
C ASN A 218 -27.09 1.40 -2.51
N GLY A 219 -26.07 0.61 -2.16
CA GLY A 219 -26.04 -0.83 -2.42
C GLY A 219 -25.83 -1.22 -3.89
N ASN A 220 -25.49 -0.26 -4.75
CA ASN A 220 -25.20 -0.48 -6.17
C ASN A 220 -23.79 -1.02 -6.39
N LEU A 221 -22.87 -0.76 -5.46
CA LEU A 221 -21.48 -1.23 -5.49
C LEU A 221 -21.21 -2.03 -4.22
N LYS A 222 -20.94 -3.34 -4.35
CA LYS A 222 -20.73 -4.25 -3.22
C LYS A 222 -19.35 -4.90 -3.31
N PHE A 223 -18.60 -4.86 -2.21
CA PHE A 223 -17.28 -5.49 -2.16
C PHE A 223 -17.37 -7.00 -2.41
N ASP A 224 -16.45 -7.53 -3.21
CA ASP A 224 -16.34 -8.96 -3.51
C ASP A 224 -15.00 -9.53 -3.00
N ASN A 225 -13.87 -9.05 -3.53
CA ASN A 225 -12.56 -9.58 -3.16
C ASN A 225 -11.40 -8.57 -3.38
N ILE A 226 -10.24 -8.82 -2.76
CA ILE A 226 -8.95 -8.18 -3.05
C ILE A 226 -8.13 -9.12 -3.94
N SER A 227 -7.62 -8.64 -5.06
CA SER A 227 -6.81 -9.43 -5.98
C SER A 227 -5.31 -9.23 -5.80
N ASP A 228 -4.88 -8.00 -5.49
CA ASP A 228 -3.45 -7.68 -5.34
C ASP A 228 -3.24 -6.43 -4.48
N VAL A 229 -2.05 -6.34 -3.88
CA VAL A 229 -1.59 -5.16 -3.11
C VAL A 229 -0.14 -4.87 -3.47
N LYS A 230 0.12 -3.63 -3.82
CA LYS A 230 1.48 -3.11 -4.00
C LYS A 230 1.63 -1.76 -3.31
N PHE A 231 2.87 -1.35 -3.07
CA PHE A 231 3.16 -0.06 -2.44
C PHE A 231 4.07 0.78 -3.33
N HIS A 232 3.83 2.09 -3.27
CA HIS A 232 4.55 3.09 -4.04
C HIS A 232 5.34 3.97 -3.08
N PHE A 233 6.62 4.16 -3.34
CA PHE A 233 7.51 4.93 -2.48
C PHE A 233 8.14 6.11 -3.22
N PHE A 234 8.06 7.28 -2.60
CA PHE A 234 8.65 8.55 -3.05
C PHE A 234 9.51 9.21 -1.96
N GLN A 235 9.90 8.45 -0.92
CA GLN A 235 10.63 8.95 0.25
C GLN A 235 12.13 9.14 0.03
N ILE A 236 12.68 8.52 -1.02
CA ILE A 236 14.09 8.63 -1.37
C ILE A 236 14.21 9.73 -2.42
N ASN A 237 15.05 10.72 -2.15
CA ASN A 237 15.27 11.88 -3.03
C ASN A 237 15.59 11.41 -4.44
N ASP A 238 14.90 11.98 -5.44
CA ASP A 238 15.09 11.65 -6.86
C ASP A 238 14.81 10.19 -7.23
N TRP A 239 14.09 9.43 -6.39
CA TRP A 239 13.75 8.04 -6.68
C TRP A 239 12.29 7.71 -6.41
N TYR A 240 11.76 6.87 -7.29
CA TYR A 240 10.50 6.15 -7.11
C TYR A 240 10.77 4.66 -7.18
N PHE A 241 10.13 3.88 -6.31
CA PHE A 241 10.12 2.44 -6.45
C PHE A 241 8.78 1.82 -6.04
N GLU A 242 8.50 0.66 -6.64
CA GLU A 242 7.34 -0.16 -6.34
C GLU A 242 7.75 -1.37 -5.50
N LEU A 243 6.90 -1.72 -4.55
CA LEU A 243 7.05 -2.89 -3.71
C LEU A 243 5.91 -3.86 -3.96
N ASN A 244 6.24 -5.07 -4.42
CA ASN A 244 5.26 -6.14 -4.67
C ASN A 244 5.58 -7.36 -3.81
N GLN A 245 4.56 -8.19 -3.56
CA GLN A 245 4.72 -9.45 -2.85
C GLN A 245 4.99 -10.59 -3.85
N PHE A 246 6.12 -11.25 -3.70
CA PHE A 246 6.51 -12.42 -4.50
C PHE A 246 6.46 -13.68 -3.65
N ASN A 247 5.57 -14.61 -3.97
CA ASN A 247 5.47 -15.91 -3.32
C ASN A 247 6.10 -16.98 -4.21
N ARG A 248 7.38 -17.29 -3.98
CA ARG A 248 8.14 -18.28 -4.77
C ARG A 248 9.16 -19.02 -3.89
N PRO A 249 9.59 -20.23 -4.28
CA PRO A 249 10.71 -20.90 -3.62
C PRO A 249 12.00 -20.09 -3.74
N GLY A 250 12.90 -20.23 -2.77
CA GLY A 250 14.22 -19.59 -2.79
C GLY A 250 14.36 -18.44 -1.79
N PHE A 251 15.45 -17.69 -1.94
CA PHE A 251 15.86 -16.65 -0.99
C PHE A 251 15.28 -15.28 -1.32
N ASN A 252 15.04 -14.98 -2.59
CA ASN A 252 14.49 -13.70 -3.05
C ASN A 252 12.96 -13.79 -3.14
N THR A 253 12.29 -13.79 -1.99
CA THR A 253 10.83 -13.90 -1.84
C THR A 253 10.29 -12.96 -0.74
N GLY A 254 9.01 -12.64 -0.78
CA GLY A 254 8.34 -11.68 0.10
C GLY A 254 8.16 -10.34 -0.58
N TRP A 255 8.19 -9.26 0.20
CA TRP A 255 8.08 -7.88 -0.30
C TRP A 255 9.41 -7.41 -0.88
N LEU A 256 9.44 -7.19 -2.19
CA LEU A 256 10.64 -6.84 -2.94
C LEU A 256 10.39 -5.65 -3.87
N ILE A 257 11.45 -4.88 -4.13
CA ILE A 257 11.45 -3.79 -5.09
C ILE A 257 11.31 -4.39 -6.49
N SER A 258 10.15 -4.20 -7.10
CA SER A 258 9.76 -4.74 -8.40
C SER A 258 10.02 -3.77 -9.54
N ASN A 259 9.95 -2.47 -9.26
CA ASN A 259 10.20 -1.38 -10.20
C ASN A 259 11.03 -0.28 -9.53
N LEU A 260 11.87 0.40 -10.31
CA LEU A 260 12.75 1.47 -9.84
C LEU A 260 12.90 2.51 -10.95
N ILE A 261 12.63 3.78 -10.62
CA ILE A 261 12.74 4.90 -11.55
C ILE A 261 13.52 6.02 -10.87
N LYS A 262 14.53 6.55 -11.57
CA LYS A 262 15.18 7.80 -11.18
C LYS A 262 14.35 8.98 -11.66
N LEU A 263 13.93 9.82 -10.73
CA LEU A 263 13.09 10.99 -10.96
C LEU A 263 13.94 12.22 -11.26
N LYS A 264 13.52 13.00 -12.25
CA LYS A 264 13.98 14.37 -12.49
C LYS A 264 12.99 15.36 -11.88
N PRO A 265 13.36 16.65 -11.74
CA PRO A 265 12.42 17.67 -11.30
C PRO A 265 11.13 17.67 -12.14
N GLY A 266 9.98 17.51 -11.48
CA GLY A 266 8.65 17.42 -12.11
C GLY A 266 8.18 16.01 -12.48
N ASP A 267 9.05 14.99 -12.44
CA ASP A 267 8.65 13.60 -12.77
C ASP A 267 7.74 13.00 -11.71
N LYS A 268 7.88 13.40 -10.44
CA LYS A 268 7.08 12.88 -9.32
C LYS A 268 5.59 13.05 -9.57
N GLU A 269 5.16 14.25 -9.96
CA GLU A 269 3.76 14.56 -10.23
C GLU A 269 3.23 13.79 -11.43
N VAL A 270 4.05 13.61 -12.47
CA VAL A 270 3.70 12.84 -13.67
C VAL A 270 3.51 11.37 -13.33
N VAL A 271 4.44 10.78 -12.58
CA VAL A 271 4.37 9.38 -12.14
C VAL A 271 3.16 9.16 -11.23
N GLN A 272 2.90 10.06 -10.27
CA GLN A 272 1.72 9.97 -9.42
C GLN A 272 0.41 10.05 -10.21
N LYS A 273 0.29 10.96 -11.18
CA LYS A 273 -0.88 11.03 -12.06
C LYS A 273 -1.10 9.76 -12.88
N PHE A 274 0.00 9.16 -13.36
CA PHE A 274 -0.05 7.89 -14.08
C PHE A 274 -0.53 6.76 -13.16
N ILE A 275 0.02 6.64 -11.95
CA ILE A 275 -0.39 5.62 -10.95
C ILE A 275 -1.86 5.78 -10.58
N TYR A 276 -2.30 7.01 -10.29
CA TYR A 276 -3.70 7.28 -9.94
C TYR A 276 -4.66 7.17 -11.11
N ASP A 277 -4.19 6.79 -12.29
CA ASP A 277 -5.01 6.60 -13.47
C ASP A 277 -5.79 7.91 -13.78
N GLN A 278 -5.13 9.07 -13.62
CA GLN A 278 -5.72 10.41 -13.81
C GLN A 278 -5.47 10.99 -15.21
N ASN A 279 -5.10 10.15 -16.18
CA ASN A 279 -4.89 10.53 -17.58
C ASN A 279 -5.92 9.88 -18.51
#